data_AF-A0A960T553-F1
#
_entry.id   AF-A0A960T553-F1
#
_cell.length_a   1.000
_cell.length_b   1.000
_cell.length_c   1.000
_cell.angle_alpha   90.00
_cell.angle_beta   90.00
_cell.angle_gamma   90.00
#
_symmetry.space_group_name_H-M   'P 1'
#
loop_
_entity.id
_entity.type
_entity.pdbx_description
1 polymer ?
#
loop_
_entity_poly.entity_id
_entity_poly.type
_entity_poly.pdbx_seq_one_letter_code
_entity_poly.pdbx_strand_id
1 'polypeptide(L)'
;QPLLDFVAEPDSPLRPAVIQIDDGYQWMDGRPGMNDKFPSGLAGMARKIADTRATPGLMVWAREETSLDRVRDAVKAGYRYLKLNGTQLPAGRTQTAFEAKRARFAAIRAAAGNDTYLLATESGPDRACVGLVDAKRISGSIQRHEVASAIGEAVRSLALNRRWFTADNDCYYLTSDLPGLPPVAGGTPLVRTWLSLTGLACGNAMTSDPWHWPSIEPFLRNSEILTPPARETPRVIDLGTSPTPSRIVGQVDRPWGKWTVALLWNPGPQAREVRLDFAAAGMDPGGRYAVWSFWDNRFLGIAENSWTTPALEPNASQHLCFTPLGDDPLKPELIGSNLHIWCGAAEFEQVAALHGAMEIRLTDAGAREGELFLRCGSRPEIRSSTGCKVASIESTGGDIWRVAITGRERGVPQRIEFGVYQPVTSQRWFWLLMVLLGASLAFAAWRYLENLRARQEILRLQQKSALEEERARIARDLHDELGA
;
A
#
# COMPACT_ATOMS: atom_id res chain seq x y z
N GLN A 1 -26.05 -17.72 -5.47
CA GLN A 1 -26.67 -16.72 -6.35
C GLN A 1 -26.39 -15.30 -5.88
N PRO A 2 -26.69 -14.88 -4.63
CA PRO A 2 -26.49 -13.48 -4.22
C PRO A 2 -25.06 -12.94 -4.40
N LEU A 3 -24.04 -13.75 -4.12
CA LEU A 3 -22.64 -13.40 -4.40
C LEU A 3 -22.37 -13.18 -5.90
N LEU A 4 -22.95 -14.01 -6.77
CA LEU A 4 -22.75 -13.88 -8.23
C LEU A 4 -23.40 -12.59 -8.73
N ASP A 5 -24.59 -12.27 -8.23
CA ASP A 5 -25.30 -11.03 -8.57
C ASP A 5 -24.47 -9.81 -8.13
N PHE A 6 -23.98 -9.81 -6.89
CA PHE A 6 -23.10 -8.75 -6.35
C PHE A 6 -21.83 -8.54 -7.18
N VAL A 7 -21.19 -9.61 -7.66
CA VAL A 7 -19.96 -9.51 -8.47
C VAL A 7 -20.27 -9.10 -9.93
N ALA A 8 -21.45 -9.48 -10.44
CA ALA A 8 -21.88 -9.16 -11.80
C ALA A 8 -22.30 -7.69 -11.96
N GLU A 9 -22.63 -6.99 -10.87
CA GLU A 9 -22.96 -5.56 -10.91
C GLU A 9 -21.84 -4.74 -11.60
N PRO A 10 -22.18 -3.86 -12.56
CA PRO A 10 -21.19 -3.02 -13.25
C PRO A 10 -20.30 -2.23 -12.29
N ASP A 11 -20.90 -1.73 -11.20
CA ASP A 11 -20.26 -0.88 -10.20
C ASP A 11 -19.71 -1.68 -9.00
N SER A 12 -19.70 -3.02 -9.10
CA SER A 12 -19.22 -3.89 -8.04
C SER A 12 -17.80 -3.50 -7.60
N PRO A 13 -17.54 -3.34 -6.29
CA PRO A 13 -16.22 -3.06 -5.75
C PRO A 13 -15.14 -4.06 -6.10
N LEU A 14 -15.54 -5.32 -6.20
CA LEU A 14 -14.66 -6.47 -6.21
C LEU A 14 -14.93 -7.31 -7.44
N ARG A 15 -13.86 -7.61 -8.16
CA ARG A 15 -13.87 -8.51 -9.31
C ARG A 15 -12.89 -9.65 -9.00
N PRO A 16 -13.35 -10.74 -8.38
CA PRO A 16 -12.47 -11.83 -7.98
C PRO A 16 -11.93 -12.54 -9.22
N ALA A 17 -10.66 -12.94 -9.17
CA ALA A 17 -10.06 -13.77 -10.23
C ALA A 17 -10.67 -15.18 -10.27
N VAL A 18 -11.12 -15.69 -9.12
CA VAL A 18 -11.67 -17.03 -8.92
C VAL A 18 -12.89 -16.94 -8.00
N ILE A 19 -13.97 -17.64 -8.35
CA ILE A 19 -15.06 -17.95 -7.41
C ILE A 19 -15.07 -19.47 -7.25
N GLN A 20 -14.80 -19.93 -6.04
CA GLN A 20 -14.67 -21.35 -5.73
C GLN A 20 -15.88 -21.87 -4.94
N ILE A 21 -16.44 -22.99 -5.39
CA ILE A 21 -17.41 -23.77 -4.63
C ILE A 21 -16.65 -24.79 -3.77
N ASP A 22 -16.82 -24.71 -2.45
CA ASP A 22 -16.23 -25.66 -1.49
C ASP A 22 -17.17 -26.88 -1.26
N ASP A 23 -16.93 -27.67 -0.21
CA ASP A 23 -17.69 -28.89 0.07
C ASP A 23 -19.21 -28.70 0.20
N GLY A 24 -19.95 -29.79 -0.03
CA GLY A 24 -21.41 -29.82 0.15
C GLY A 24 -22.22 -29.49 -1.12
N TYR A 25 -21.58 -29.43 -2.28
CA TYR A 25 -22.27 -29.41 -3.58
C TYR A 25 -22.62 -30.80 -4.08
N GLN A 26 -21.86 -31.82 -3.67
CA GLN A 26 -22.02 -33.20 -4.11
C GLN A 26 -23.27 -33.82 -3.47
N TRP A 27 -23.69 -34.95 -4.05
CA TRP A 27 -24.58 -35.86 -3.35
C TRP A 27 -23.79 -36.70 -2.34
N MET A 28 -24.30 -36.75 -1.11
CA MET A 28 -23.62 -37.47 -0.02
C MET A 28 -23.74 -39.00 -0.14
N ASP A 29 -24.65 -39.50 -0.99
CA ASP A 29 -24.81 -40.92 -1.31
C ASP A 29 -23.80 -41.41 -2.37
N GLY A 30 -22.90 -40.54 -2.82
CA GLY A 30 -21.82 -40.86 -3.75
C GLY A 30 -22.21 -40.81 -5.23
N ARG A 31 -23.48 -40.53 -5.57
CA ARG A 31 -23.89 -40.40 -6.98
C ARG A 31 -23.21 -39.18 -7.63
N PRO A 32 -22.89 -39.25 -8.94
CA PRO A 32 -22.20 -38.17 -9.62
C PRO A 32 -23.07 -36.92 -9.76
N GLY A 33 -22.43 -35.76 -9.92
CA GLY A 33 -23.09 -34.47 -10.14
C GLY A 33 -23.29 -33.65 -8.85
N MET A 34 -24.13 -32.62 -8.94
CA MET A 34 -24.44 -31.72 -7.83
C MET A 34 -25.82 -31.99 -7.25
N ASN A 35 -25.99 -31.70 -5.96
CA ASN A 35 -27.24 -31.84 -5.23
C ASN A 35 -28.30 -30.81 -5.61
N ASP A 36 -29.51 -30.95 -5.04
CA ASP A 36 -30.66 -30.09 -5.36
C ASP A 36 -30.42 -28.60 -5.10
N LYS A 37 -29.39 -28.22 -4.32
CA LYS A 37 -29.00 -26.82 -4.14
C LYS A 37 -28.39 -26.21 -5.41
N PHE A 38 -28.01 -27.04 -6.38
CA PHE A 38 -27.36 -26.66 -7.64
C PHE A 38 -28.12 -27.24 -8.84
N PRO A 39 -29.36 -26.78 -9.09
CA PRO A 39 -30.24 -27.35 -10.12
C PRO A 39 -29.69 -27.22 -11.55
N SER A 40 -28.75 -26.29 -11.78
CA SER A 40 -28.06 -26.12 -13.06
C SER A 40 -26.95 -27.16 -13.30
N GLY A 41 -26.65 -28.00 -12.32
CA GLY A 41 -25.54 -28.95 -12.34
C GLY A 41 -24.17 -28.29 -12.48
N LEU A 42 -23.13 -29.11 -12.63
CA LEU A 42 -21.73 -28.68 -12.68
C LEU A 42 -21.48 -27.66 -13.80
N ALA A 43 -21.85 -27.99 -15.04
CA ALA A 43 -21.60 -27.14 -16.20
C ALA A 43 -22.44 -25.86 -16.23
N GLY A 44 -23.68 -25.91 -15.71
CA GLY A 44 -24.50 -24.71 -15.59
C GLY A 44 -23.95 -23.75 -14.53
N MET A 45 -23.46 -24.26 -13.40
CA MET A 45 -22.86 -23.41 -12.37
C MET A 45 -21.50 -22.84 -12.79
N ALA A 46 -20.67 -23.62 -13.49
CA ALA A 46 -19.42 -23.13 -14.05
C ALA A 46 -19.64 -21.96 -15.02
N ARG A 47 -20.65 -22.06 -15.91
CA ARG A 47 -21.04 -20.95 -16.80
C ARG A 47 -21.48 -19.71 -16.03
N LYS A 48 -22.35 -19.86 -15.03
CA LYS A 48 -22.79 -18.73 -14.19
C LYS A 48 -21.63 -18.00 -13.51
N ILE A 49 -20.61 -18.74 -13.05
CA ILE A 49 -19.39 -18.13 -12.50
C ILE A 49 -18.61 -17.43 -13.61
N ALA A 50 -18.39 -18.09 -14.75
CA ALA A 50 -17.66 -17.51 -15.88
C ALA A 50 -18.32 -16.23 -16.45
N ASP A 51 -19.65 -16.11 -16.40
CA ASP A 51 -20.39 -14.92 -16.81
C ASP A 51 -20.05 -13.68 -15.96
N THR A 52 -19.56 -13.87 -14.73
CA THR A 52 -19.01 -12.80 -13.87
C THR A 52 -17.58 -12.40 -14.22
N ARG A 53 -16.98 -13.04 -15.24
CA ARG A 53 -15.56 -12.98 -15.62
C ARG A 53 -14.58 -13.59 -14.60
N ALA A 54 -15.09 -14.22 -13.55
CA ALA A 54 -14.27 -14.99 -12.62
C ALA A 54 -14.00 -16.41 -13.18
N THR A 55 -12.84 -16.97 -12.83
CA THR A 55 -12.51 -18.36 -13.13
C THR A 55 -13.35 -19.29 -12.24
N PRO A 56 -14.09 -20.28 -12.81
CA PRO A 56 -14.84 -21.23 -12.01
C PRO A 56 -13.91 -22.16 -11.22
N GLY A 57 -14.08 -22.14 -9.89
CA GLY A 57 -13.35 -22.99 -8.96
C GLY A 57 -14.23 -24.06 -8.30
N LEU A 58 -13.66 -25.24 -8.06
CA LEU A 58 -14.37 -26.36 -7.42
C LEU A 58 -13.45 -27.13 -6.47
N MET A 59 -13.96 -27.48 -5.29
CA MET A 59 -13.30 -28.45 -4.42
C MET A 59 -13.56 -29.89 -4.91
N VAL A 60 -12.50 -30.69 -4.98
CA VAL A 60 -12.56 -32.10 -5.36
C VAL A 60 -11.88 -32.96 -4.30
N TRP A 61 -12.61 -33.97 -3.83
CA TRP A 61 -12.06 -35.03 -2.99
C TRP A 61 -11.12 -35.91 -3.80
N ALA A 62 -9.83 -35.87 -3.47
CA ALA A 62 -8.73 -36.54 -4.14
C ALA A 62 -8.24 -37.81 -3.42
N ARG A 63 -9.12 -38.47 -2.63
CA ARG A 63 -8.80 -39.64 -1.79
C ARG A 63 -8.77 -40.98 -2.53
N GLU A 64 -9.71 -41.18 -3.45
CA GLU A 64 -10.00 -42.49 -4.06
C GLU A 64 -9.75 -42.51 -5.57
N GLU A 65 -9.59 -43.66 -6.19
CA GLU A 65 -9.36 -43.77 -7.63
C GLU A 65 -10.43 -43.06 -8.48
N THR A 66 -11.70 -43.14 -8.04
CA THR A 66 -12.86 -42.41 -8.60
C THR A 66 -12.70 -40.88 -8.60
N SER A 67 -11.74 -40.33 -7.85
CA SER A 67 -11.46 -38.89 -7.87
C SER A 67 -10.94 -38.41 -9.22
N LEU A 68 -10.26 -39.26 -9.99
CA LEU A 68 -9.71 -38.84 -11.29
C LEU A 68 -10.83 -38.56 -12.29
N ASP A 69 -11.91 -39.34 -12.24
CA ASP A 69 -13.10 -39.06 -13.05
C ASP A 69 -13.79 -37.78 -12.60
N ARG A 70 -13.88 -37.52 -11.29
CA ARG A 70 -14.40 -36.24 -10.77
C ARG A 70 -13.56 -35.04 -11.22
N VAL A 71 -12.23 -35.18 -11.26
CA VAL A 71 -11.33 -34.14 -11.79
C VAL A 71 -11.63 -33.90 -13.28
N ARG A 72 -11.71 -34.96 -14.09
CA ARG A 72 -12.04 -34.85 -15.53
C ARG A 72 -13.40 -34.24 -15.76
N ASP A 73 -14.41 -34.64 -14.98
CA ASP A 73 -15.77 -34.12 -15.06
C ASP A 73 -15.83 -32.64 -14.69
N ALA A 74 -15.10 -32.21 -13.66
CA ALA A 74 -14.99 -30.80 -13.30
C ALA A 74 -14.34 -29.99 -14.44
N VAL A 75 -13.23 -30.48 -15.00
CA VAL A 75 -12.54 -29.81 -16.12
C VAL A 75 -13.43 -29.75 -17.36
N LYS A 76 -14.12 -30.85 -17.69
CA LYS A 76 -15.09 -30.93 -18.80
C LYS A 76 -16.27 -29.97 -18.59
N ALA A 77 -16.71 -29.79 -17.35
CA ALA A 77 -17.78 -28.85 -17.01
C ALA A 77 -17.35 -27.38 -17.06
N GLY A 78 -16.05 -27.09 -17.20
CA GLY A 78 -15.52 -25.73 -17.35
C GLY A 78 -14.78 -25.18 -16.12
N TYR A 79 -14.58 -25.99 -15.07
CA TYR A 79 -13.78 -25.56 -13.93
C TYR A 79 -12.29 -25.53 -14.29
N ARG A 80 -11.61 -24.45 -13.90
CA ARG A 80 -10.18 -24.21 -14.18
C ARG A 80 -9.36 -23.90 -12.93
N TYR A 81 -10.00 -23.88 -11.77
CA TYR A 81 -9.34 -23.84 -10.47
C TYR A 81 -9.85 -25.02 -9.62
N LEU A 82 -8.99 -25.96 -9.24
CA LEU A 82 -9.39 -27.11 -8.43
C LEU A 82 -8.70 -27.08 -7.06
N LYS A 83 -9.52 -27.09 -6.01
CA LYS A 83 -9.07 -27.25 -4.62
C LYS A 83 -9.10 -28.74 -4.27
N LEU A 84 -7.93 -29.33 -4.01
CA LEU A 84 -7.75 -30.76 -3.83
C LEU A 84 -7.70 -31.11 -2.33
N ASN A 85 -8.74 -31.78 -1.84
CA ASN A 85 -8.81 -32.25 -0.44
C ASN A 85 -8.55 -33.76 -0.35
N GLY A 86 -7.96 -34.22 0.75
CA GLY A 86 -7.78 -35.65 1.01
C GLY A 86 -6.70 -36.29 0.14
N THR A 87 -5.57 -35.61 -0.03
CA THR A 87 -4.45 -36.13 -0.85
C THR A 87 -3.47 -36.98 -0.04
N GLN A 88 -3.69 -37.15 1.27
CA GLN A 88 -2.89 -38.05 2.10
C GLN A 88 -3.17 -39.51 1.73
N LEU A 89 -2.12 -40.26 1.43
CA LEU A 89 -2.19 -41.69 1.16
C LEU A 89 -1.25 -42.44 2.12
N PRO A 90 -1.67 -43.58 2.69
CA PRO A 90 -0.79 -44.40 3.50
C PRO A 90 0.34 -45.00 2.66
N ALA A 91 1.42 -45.42 3.31
CA ALA A 91 2.44 -46.23 2.66
C ALA A 91 1.83 -47.57 2.19
N GLY A 92 2.20 -48.00 0.99
CA GLY A 92 1.83 -49.31 0.46
C GLY A 92 2.83 -50.39 0.84
N ARG A 93 2.55 -51.64 0.44
CA ARG A 93 3.49 -52.76 0.63
C ARG A 93 4.82 -52.59 -0.12
N THR A 94 4.80 -51.87 -1.24
CA THR A 94 5.93 -51.73 -2.19
C THR A 94 6.31 -50.28 -2.48
N GLN A 95 5.61 -49.31 -1.91
CA GLN A 95 5.83 -47.87 -2.13
C GLN A 95 5.80 -47.13 -0.81
N THR A 96 6.72 -46.19 -0.65
CA THR A 96 6.69 -45.21 0.44
C THR A 96 5.46 -44.31 0.31
N ALA A 97 5.02 -43.72 1.42
CA ALA A 97 3.94 -42.73 1.40
C ALA A 97 4.24 -41.54 0.46
N PHE A 98 5.53 -41.16 0.36
CA PHE A 98 5.98 -40.11 -0.57
C PHE A 98 5.76 -40.51 -2.04
N GLU A 99 6.19 -41.71 -2.44
CA GLU A 99 6.03 -42.20 -3.81
C GLU A 99 4.55 -42.34 -4.18
N ALA A 100 3.74 -42.92 -3.30
CA ALA A 100 2.31 -43.07 -3.51
C ALA A 100 1.63 -41.69 -3.69
N LYS A 101 1.94 -40.73 -2.81
CA LYS A 101 1.38 -39.37 -2.87
C LYS A 101 1.84 -38.60 -4.11
N ARG A 102 3.10 -38.73 -4.50
CA ARG A 102 3.63 -38.09 -5.72
C ARG A 102 3.02 -38.68 -6.98
N ALA A 103 2.91 -40.00 -7.08
CA ALA A 103 2.22 -40.68 -8.19
C ALA A 103 0.76 -40.22 -8.28
N ARG A 104 0.11 -40.04 -7.14
CA ARG A 104 -1.25 -39.51 -7.06
C ARG A 104 -1.38 -38.09 -7.60
N PHE A 105 -0.52 -37.17 -7.17
CA PHE A 105 -0.50 -35.80 -7.72
C PHE A 105 -0.23 -35.79 -9.22
N ALA A 106 0.66 -36.67 -9.72
CA ALA A 106 0.93 -36.80 -11.15
C ALA A 106 -0.32 -37.27 -11.92
N ALA A 107 -1.04 -38.27 -11.40
CA ALA A 107 -2.30 -38.73 -11.99
C ALA A 107 -3.38 -37.65 -11.99
N ILE A 108 -3.50 -36.87 -10.91
CA ILE A 108 -4.43 -35.74 -10.83
C ILE A 108 -4.05 -34.65 -11.84
N ARG A 109 -2.78 -34.27 -11.94
CA ARG A 109 -2.30 -33.31 -12.94
C ARG A 109 -2.59 -33.77 -14.36
N ALA A 110 -2.34 -35.04 -14.67
CA ALA A 110 -2.65 -35.61 -15.99
C ALA A 110 -4.16 -35.59 -16.28
N ALA A 111 -5.00 -35.84 -15.28
CA ALA A 111 -6.47 -35.79 -15.42
C ALA A 111 -7.01 -34.36 -15.55
N ALA A 112 -6.41 -33.40 -14.84
CA ALA A 112 -6.82 -31.99 -14.86
C ALA A 112 -6.34 -31.26 -16.12
N GLY A 113 -5.16 -31.62 -16.63
CA GLY A 113 -4.48 -30.88 -17.68
C GLY A 113 -3.60 -29.74 -17.13
N ASN A 114 -2.76 -29.19 -18.01
CA ASN A 114 -1.81 -28.14 -17.66
C ASN A 114 -2.47 -26.75 -17.50
N ASP A 115 -3.64 -26.54 -18.12
CA ASP A 115 -4.37 -25.26 -18.07
C ASP A 115 -5.29 -25.14 -16.85
N THR A 116 -5.28 -26.11 -15.93
CA THR A 116 -6.07 -26.09 -14.70
C THR A 116 -5.18 -25.78 -13.51
N TYR A 117 -5.52 -24.72 -12.77
CA TYR A 117 -4.83 -24.36 -11.54
C TYR A 117 -5.18 -25.35 -10.42
N LEU A 118 -4.20 -25.99 -9.81
CA LEU A 118 -4.36 -26.95 -8.73
C LEU A 118 -3.87 -26.39 -7.40
N LEU A 119 -4.76 -26.32 -6.42
CA LEU A 119 -4.46 -26.01 -5.02
C LEU A 119 -4.51 -27.30 -4.19
N ALA A 120 -3.39 -27.72 -3.60
CA ALA A 120 -3.38 -28.79 -2.60
C ALA A 120 -3.62 -28.23 -1.18
N THR A 121 -4.54 -28.81 -0.40
CA THR A 121 -5.00 -28.17 0.86
C THR A 121 -4.58 -28.86 2.14
N GLU A 122 -3.99 -30.05 2.06
CA GLU A 122 -3.48 -30.73 3.26
C GLU A 122 -2.50 -29.81 3.99
N SER A 123 -2.65 -29.65 5.29
CA SER A 123 -1.86 -28.65 6.04
C SER A 123 -0.36 -28.91 5.96
N GLY A 124 0.40 -27.82 5.97
CA GLY A 124 1.87 -27.83 6.01
C GLY A 124 2.55 -28.12 4.66
N PRO A 125 3.87 -27.91 4.61
CA PRO A 125 4.64 -28.06 3.39
C PRO A 125 4.74 -29.53 2.99
N ASP A 126 4.61 -29.81 1.69
CA ASP A 126 4.62 -31.17 1.17
C ASP A 126 5.47 -31.27 -0.10
N ARG A 127 6.59 -31.99 0.01
CA ARG A 127 7.50 -32.21 -1.11
C ARG A 127 6.89 -33.06 -2.23
N ALA A 128 5.91 -33.91 -1.93
CA ALA A 128 5.35 -34.81 -2.92
C ALA A 128 4.63 -34.06 -4.06
N CYS A 129 4.05 -32.89 -3.75
CA CYS A 129 3.28 -32.09 -4.70
C CYS A 129 4.13 -31.14 -5.59
N VAL A 130 5.42 -30.96 -5.27
CA VAL A 130 6.27 -29.98 -5.97
C VAL A 130 6.39 -30.32 -7.45
N GLY A 131 6.11 -29.31 -8.29
CA GLY A 131 6.07 -29.41 -9.75
C GLY A 131 4.79 -30.07 -10.31
N LEU A 132 3.84 -30.46 -9.46
CA LEU A 132 2.59 -31.13 -9.86
C LEU A 132 1.35 -30.29 -9.54
N VAL A 133 1.45 -29.35 -8.59
CA VAL A 133 0.39 -28.40 -8.23
C VAL A 133 0.90 -26.97 -8.32
N ASP A 134 -0.01 -26.01 -8.47
CA ASP A 134 0.33 -24.58 -8.63
C ASP A 134 0.38 -23.85 -7.30
N ALA A 135 -0.48 -24.26 -6.36
CA ALA A 135 -0.51 -23.77 -4.99
C ALA A 135 -0.61 -24.88 -3.95
N LYS A 136 -0.16 -24.54 -2.74
CA LYS A 136 -0.22 -25.41 -1.59
C LYS A 136 -0.58 -24.61 -0.35
N ARG A 137 -1.56 -25.11 0.40
CA ARG A 137 -1.88 -24.58 1.72
C ARG A 137 -0.71 -24.75 2.67
N ILE A 138 -0.29 -23.66 3.30
CA ILE A 138 0.85 -23.61 4.22
C ILE A 138 0.46 -23.38 5.68
N SER A 139 -0.82 -23.12 5.95
CA SER A 139 -1.45 -23.06 7.26
C SER A 139 -2.36 -24.27 7.51
N GLY A 140 -2.89 -24.38 8.72
CA GLY A 140 -4.03 -25.23 9.05
C GLY A 140 -5.32 -24.72 8.41
N SER A 141 -6.38 -25.54 8.46
CA SER A 141 -7.72 -25.07 8.11
C SER A 141 -8.13 -23.92 9.03
N ILE A 142 -8.54 -22.80 8.47
CA ILE A 142 -8.84 -21.62 9.28
C ILE A 142 -10.29 -21.63 9.72
N GLN A 143 -10.45 -21.66 11.04
CA GLN A 143 -11.68 -21.30 11.73
C GLN A 143 -11.47 -20.01 12.52
N ARG A 144 -12.55 -19.32 12.82
CA ARG A 144 -12.52 -18.03 13.53
C ARG A 144 -11.82 -18.09 14.90
N HIS A 145 -11.74 -19.26 15.54
CA HIS A 145 -11.03 -19.46 16.80
C HIS A 145 -9.57 -19.95 16.65
N GLU A 146 -9.11 -20.23 15.43
CA GLU A 146 -7.80 -20.87 15.15
C GLU A 146 -6.81 -19.95 14.42
N VAL A 147 -7.20 -18.71 14.11
CA VAL A 147 -6.40 -17.76 13.30
C VAL A 147 -4.98 -17.56 13.86
N ALA A 148 -4.81 -17.51 15.19
CA ALA A 148 -3.49 -17.34 15.80
C ALA A 148 -2.57 -18.54 15.55
N SER A 149 -3.12 -19.76 15.58
CA SER A 149 -2.36 -20.98 15.24
C SER A 149 -1.99 -21.00 13.76
N ALA A 150 -2.94 -20.64 12.89
CA ALA A 150 -2.74 -20.58 11.45
C ALA A 150 -1.63 -19.59 11.06
N ILE A 151 -1.54 -18.42 11.72
CA ILE A 151 -0.40 -17.50 11.58
C ILE A 151 0.91 -18.22 11.89
N GLY A 152 1.00 -18.88 13.04
CA GLY A 152 2.22 -19.57 13.46
C GLY A 152 2.68 -20.64 12.46
N GLU A 153 1.75 -21.35 11.83
CA GLU A 153 2.04 -22.34 10.79
C GLU A 153 2.45 -21.70 9.45
N ALA A 154 1.68 -20.71 8.98
CA ALA A 154 1.95 -20.01 7.73
C ALA A 154 3.34 -19.36 7.71
N VAL A 155 3.70 -18.67 8.80
CA VAL A 155 5.00 -18.00 8.94
C VAL A 155 6.17 -18.97 8.77
N ARG A 156 6.06 -20.19 9.31
CA ARG A 156 7.14 -21.20 9.21
C ARG A 156 7.39 -21.67 7.78
N SER A 157 6.38 -21.58 6.93
CA SER A 157 6.41 -22.11 5.57
C SER A 157 6.42 -21.02 4.49
N LEU A 158 6.34 -19.75 4.89
CA LEU A 158 6.24 -18.61 3.98
C LEU A 158 7.42 -18.53 3.00
N ALA A 159 8.61 -18.92 3.43
CA ALA A 159 9.82 -18.94 2.60
C ALA A 159 9.73 -19.90 1.40
N LEU A 160 8.73 -20.81 1.36
CA LEU A 160 8.51 -21.73 0.25
C LEU A 160 7.70 -21.12 -0.91
N ASN A 161 7.04 -19.97 -0.66
CA ASN A 161 6.27 -19.27 -1.70
C ASN A 161 7.16 -18.97 -2.91
N ARG A 162 6.65 -19.28 -4.11
CA ARG A 162 7.32 -19.13 -5.42
C ARG A 162 8.65 -19.88 -5.57
N ARG A 163 8.97 -20.76 -4.63
CA ARG A 163 10.11 -21.69 -4.74
C ARG A 163 9.64 -23.10 -5.00
N TRP A 164 8.63 -23.54 -4.24
CA TRP A 164 8.05 -24.88 -4.38
C TRP A 164 6.67 -24.83 -5.04
N PHE A 165 5.91 -23.78 -4.75
CA PHE A 165 4.52 -23.55 -5.14
C PHE A 165 4.12 -22.10 -4.81
N THR A 166 2.95 -21.66 -5.24
CA THR A 166 2.29 -20.48 -4.67
C THR A 166 1.78 -20.83 -3.26
N ALA A 167 2.13 -20.02 -2.26
CA ALA A 167 1.65 -20.23 -0.90
C ALA A 167 0.15 -19.90 -0.81
N ASP A 168 -0.61 -20.77 -0.18
CA ASP A 168 -2.01 -20.53 0.19
C ASP A 168 -2.11 -20.49 1.71
N ASN A 169 -2.55 -19.36 2.25
CA ASN A 169 -2.67 -19.15 3.69
C ASN A 169 -4.00 -19.66 4.25
N ASP A 170 -4.84 -20.28 3.41
CA ASP A 170 -6.27 -20.45 3.62
C ASP A 170 -7.02 -19.09 3.71
N CYS A 171 -8.32 -19.13 4.00
CA CYS A 171 -9.16 -17.95 3.96
C CYS A 171 -8.77 -16.87 4.98
N TYR A 172 -8.79 -15.61 4.55
CA TYR A 172 -8.76 -14.44 5.44
C TYR A 172 -10.18 -13.96 5.79
N TYR A 173 -10.30 -13.28 6.93
CA TYR A 173 -11.51 -12.61 7.37
C TYR A 173 -11.38 -11.10 7.20
N LEU A 174 -12.45 -10.45 6.75
CA LEU A 174 -12.51 -9.01 6.53
C LEU A 174 -12.68 -8.24 7.83
N THR A 175 -13.34 -8.86 8.82
CA THR A 175 -13.61 -8.29 10.14
C THR A 175 -13.75 -9.39 11.18
N SER A 176 -13.60 -9.02 12.46
CA SER A 176 -13.81 -9.94 13.58
C SER A 176 -15.29 -10.27 13.73
N ASP A 177 -16.12 -9.23 13.78
CA ASP A 177 -17.47 -9.31 14.32
C ASP A 177 -18.47 -9.20 13.17
N LEU A 178 -19.11 -10.32 12.84
CA LEU A 178 -20.20 -10.37 11.86
C LEU A 178 -21.48 -10.88 12.52
N PRO A 179 -22.64 -10.25 12.26
CA PRO A 179 -23.91 -10.72 12.77
C PRO A 179 -24.15 -12.20 12.43
N GLY A 180 -24.52 -13.00 13.45
CA GLY A 180 -24.82 -14.42 13.28
C GLY A 180 -23.60 -15.35 13.19
N LEU A 181 -22.38 -14.82 13.30
CA LEU A 181 -21.16 -15.62 13.35
C LEU A 181 -20.41 -15.37 14.66
N PRO A 182 -19.65 -16.36 15.17
CA PRO A 182 -18.76 -16.13 16.29
C PRO A 182 -17.70 -15.08 15.91
N PRO A 183 -17.25 -14.24 16.86
CA PRO A 183 -16.15 -13.32 16.60
C PRO A 183 -14.85 -14.09 16.34
N VAL A 184 -13.89 -13.45 15.68
CA VAL A 184 -12.54 -14.01 15.57
C VAL A 184 -11.87 -13.98 16.95
N ALA A 185 -11.37 -15.11 17.43
CA ALA A 185 -10.67 -15.16 18.71
C ALA A 185 -9.38 -14.33 18.61
N GLY A 186 -9.23 -13.29 19.43
CA GLY A 186 -8.17 -12.28 19.30
C GLY A 186 -8.62 -10.98 18.63
N GLY A 187 -9.86 -10.93 18.15
CA GLY A 187 -10.55 -9.71 17.71
C GLY A 187 -9.94 -9.03 16.49
N THR A 188 -10.31 -7.76 16.30
CA THR A 188 -9.79 -6.89 15.24
C THR A 188 -8.26 -6.81 15.16
N PRO A 189 -7.49 -6.79 16.29
CA PRO A 189 -6.03 -6.82 16.23
C PRO A 189 -5.50 -8.04 15.47
N LEU A 190 -6.03 -9.24 15.76
CA LEU A 190 -5.61 -10.45 15.09
C LEU A 190 -6.02 -10.46 13.61
N VAL A 191 -7.23 -9.97 13.29
CA VAL A 191 -7.69 -9.85 11.90
C VAL A 191 -6.77 -8.95 11.08
N ARG A 192 -6.35 -7.79 11.62
CA ARG A 192 -5.39 -6.90 10.94
C ARG A 192 -4.04 -7.59 10.73
N THR A 193 -3.53 -8.27 11.75
CA THR A 193 -2.29 -9.05 11.65
C THR A 193 -2.40 -10.13 10.57
N TRP A 194 -3.55 -10.81 10.49
CA TRP A 194 -3.79 -11.86 9.50
C TRP A 194 -3.91 -11.33 8.07
N LEU A 195 -4.60 -10.20 7.87
CA LEU A 195 -4.69 -9.50 6.58
C LEU A 195 -3.30 -9.04 6.11
N SER A 196 -2.50 -8.46 7.00
CA SER A 196 -1.12 -8.07 6.70
C SER A 196 -0.25 -9.26 6.30
N LEU A 197 -0.31 -10.37 7.04
CA LEU A 197 0.43 -11.58 6.67
C LEU A 197 -0.03 -12.13 5.33
N THR A 198 -1.34 -12.22 5.10
CA THR A 198 -1.92 -12.72 3.85
C THR A 198 -1.45 -11.89 2.66
N GLY A 199 -1.48 -10.56 2.78
CA GLY A 199 -0.99 -9.65 1.75
C GLY A 199 0.52 -9.73 1.52
N LEU A 200 1.30 -9.75 2.59
CA LEU A 200 2.76 -9.89 2.50
C LEU A 200 3.17 -11.25 1.95
N ALA A 201 2.38 -12.30 2.14
CA ALA A 201 2.71 -13.61 1.61
C ALA A 201 2.82 -13.64 0.09
N CYS A 202 2.18 -12.71 -0.64
CA CYS A 202 2.21 -12.62 -2.11
C CYS A 202 1.78 -13.93 -2.81
N GLY A 203 0.95 -14.72 -2.12
CA GLY A 203 0.41 -15.99 -2.59
C GLY A 203 -1.08 -15.88 -2.90
N ASN A 204 -1.81 -16.98 -2.73
CA ASN A 204 -3.26 -16.96 -2.83
C ASN A 204 -3.87 -16.16 -1.68
N ALA A 205 -4.79 -15.27 -2.02
CA ALA A 205 -5.62 -14.53 -1.08
C ALA A 205 -7.08 -14.89 -1.37
N MET A 206 -7.67 -15.71 -0.51
CA MET A 206 -9.07 -16.12 -0.60
C MET A 206 -9.82 -15.69 0.65
N THR A 207 -11.10 -15.38 0.53
CA THR A 207 -11.97 -15.16 1.69
C THR A 207 -13.26 -15.93 1.52
N SER A 208 -13.79 -16.38 2.65
CA SER A 208 -15.12 -16.99 2.75
C SER A 208 -16.16 -16.03 3.34
N ASP A 209 -15.77 -14.79 3.65
CA ASP A 209 -16.73 -13.81 4.18
C ASP A 209 -17.73 -13.38 3.08
N PRO A 210 -19.01 -13.18 3.44
CA PRO A 210 -20.07 -12.96 2.48
C PRO A 210 -20.07 -11.51 1.95
N TRP A 211 -19.38 -11.25 0.84
CA TRP A 211 -19.28 -9.90 0.25
C TRP A 211 -20.60 -9.19 -0.02
N HIS A 212 -21.66 -9.95 -0.27
CA HIS A 212 -23.00 -9.41 -0.55
C HIS A 212 -23.77 -8.99 0.71
N TRP A 213 -23.22 -9.20 1.92
CA TRP A 213 -23.88 -8.80 3.15
C TRP A 213 -23.68 -7.30 3.43
N PRO A 214 -24.74 -6.56 3.79
CA PRO A 214 -24.61 -5.14 4.15
C PRO A 214 -23.64 -4.90 5.31
N SER A 215 -23.53 -5.83 6.26
CA SER A 215 -22.60 -5.73 7.40
C SER A 215 -21.12 -5.86 7.01
N ILE A 216 -20.83 -6.36 5.81
CA ILE A 216 -19.47 -6.51 5.28
C ILE A 216 -19.01 -5.30 4.47
N GLU A 217 -19.93 -4.46 3.98
CA GLU A 217 -19.65 -3.34 3.08
C GLU A 217 -18.47 -2.45 3.55
N PRO A 218 -18.39 -2.02 4.83
CA PRO A 218 -17.29 -1.16 5.29
C PRO A 218 -15.91 -1.84 5.26
N PHE A 219 -15.90 -3.18 5.20
CA PHE A 219 -14.71 -4.00 5.24
C PHE A 219 -14.33 -4.57 3.86
N LEU A 220 -15.12 -4.33 2.81
CA LEU A 220 -14.78 -4.77 1.44
C LEU A 220 -13.43 -4.23 0.98
N ARG A 221 -13.05 -3.04 1.46
CA ARG A 221 -11.70 -2.46 1.32
C ARG A 221 -10.60 -3.48 1.63
N ASN A 222 -10.78 -4.30 2.65
CA ASN A 222 -9.75 -5.27 3.08
C ASN A 222 -9.49 -6.35 2.01
N SER A 223 -10.43 -6.61 1.08
CA SER A 223 -10.14 -7.41 -0.12
C SER A 223 -9.43 -6.59 -1.20
N GLU A 224 -9.80 -5.33 -1.39
CA GLU A 224 -9.18 -4.48 -2.42
C GLU A 224 -7.69 -4.24 -2.16
N ILE A 225 -7.29 -3.99 -0.90
CA ILE A 225 -5.88 -3.75 -0.53
C ILE A 225 -4.99 -4.99 -0.68
N LEU A 226 -5.56 -6.17 -0.90
CA LEU A 226 -4.87 -7.44 -1.14
C LEU A 226 -4.84 -7.81 -2.63
N THR A 227 -5.46 -6.99 -3.48
CA THR A 227 -5.73 -7.35 -4.88
C THR A 227 -5.04 -6.40 -5.87
N PRO A 228 -4.28 -6.92 -6.84
CA PRO A 228 -3.80 -8.30 -6.94
C PRO A 228 -2.69 -8.57 -5.92
N PRO A 229 -2.37 -9.84 -5.61
CA PRO A 229 -1.19 -10.16 -4.82
C PRO A 229 0.06 -9.51 -5.42
N ALA A 230 0.86 -8.85 -4.58
CA ALA A 230 2.07 -8.17 -5.04
C ALA A 230 3.14 -9.16 -5.51
N ARG A 231 4.21 -8.67 -6.12
CA ARG A 231 5.26 -9.51 -6.73
C ARG A 231 6.50 -9.67 -5.85
N GLU A 232 6.47 -9.10 -4.66
CA GLU A 232 7.57 -9.14 -3.71
C GLU A 232 7.71 -10.53 -3.09
N THR A 233 8.89 -10.80 -2.53
CA THR A 233 9.19 -12.03 -1.80
C THR A 233 9.62 -11.65 -0.38
N PRO A 234 8.70 -11.70 0.60
CA PRO A 234 9.05 -11.35 1.97
C PRO A 234 9.98 -12.40 2.59
N ARG A 235 10.59 -12.04 3.71
CA ARG A 235 11.40 -12.90 4.56
C ARG A 235 10.89 -12.83 5.98
N VAL A 236 10.87 -13.98 6.65
CA VAL A 236 10.68 -14.05 8.10
C VAL A 236 12.07 -13.99 8.73
N ILE A 237 12.42 -12.85 9.31
CA ILE A 237 13.82 -12.57 9.71
C ILE A 237 14.26 -13.48 10.85
N ASP A 238 13.35 -13.79 11.76
CA ASP A 238 13.58 -14.59 12.95
C ASP A 238 13.13 -16.05 12.78
N LEU A 239 13.01 -16.51 11.53
CA LEU A 239 12.72 -17.92 11.23
C LEU A 239 13.87 -18.81 11.67
N GLY A 240 13.56 -19.80 12.51
CA GLY A 240 14.56 -20.75 13.03
C GLY A 240 15.38 -20.23 14.21
N THR A 241 15.31 -18.93 14.52
CA THR A 241 15.95 -18.33 15.70
C THR A 241 14.96 -17.96 16.80
N SER A 242 13.66 -17.85 16.48
CA SER A 242 12.57 -17.66 17.44
C SER A 242 11.54 -18.80 17.35
N PRO A 243 11.03 -19.32 18.48
CA PRO A 243 9.92 -20.29 18.47
C PRO A 243 8.59 -19.66 18.02
N THR A 244 8.48 -18.33 18.16
CA THR A 244 7.35 -17.52 17.71
C THR A 244 7.88 -16.38 16.83
N PRO A 245 8.27 -16.67 15.57
CA PRO A 245 8.76 -15.64 14.67
C PRO A 245 7.72 -14.53 14.55
N SER A 246 8.18 -13.28 14.58
CA SER A 246 7.30 -12.12 14.75
C SER A 246 7.65 -10.95 13.85
N ARG A 247 8.48 -11.21 12.83
CA ARG A 247 9.04 -10.20 11.92
C ARG A 247 9.01 -10.71 10.49
N ILE A 248 8.09 -10.18 9.69
CA ILE A 248 8.07 -10.38 8.24
C ILE A 248 8.52 -9.09 7.59
N VAL A 249 9.48 -9.17 6.67
CA VAL A 249 10.03 -8.01 5.97
C VAL A 249 10.16 -8.30 4.49
N GLY A 250 9.69 -7.37 3.66
CA GLY A 250 9.92 -7.38 2.22
C GLY A 250 10.53 -6.08 1.74
N GLN A 251 11.41 -6.19 0.76
CA GLN A 251 11.99 -5.02 0.09
C GLN A 251 11.29 -4.79 -1.22
N VAL A 252 10.97 -3.53 -1.47
CA VAL A 252 10.43 -3.08 -2.75
C VAL A 252 11.52 -2.30 -3.46
N ASP A 253 11.83 -2.72 -4.67
CA ASP A 253 12.79 -2.08 -5.56
C ASP A 253 12.09 -1.76 -6.88
N ARG A 254 12.08 -0.48 -7.24
CA ARG A 254 11.45 0.08 -8.44
C ARG A 254 12.32 1.20 -9.00
N PRO A 255 12.20 1.53 -10.30
CA PRO A 255 12.94 2.65 -10.90
C PRO A 255 12.73 4.01 -10.20
N TRP A 256 11.61 4.20 -9.50
CA TRP A 256 11.28 5.45 -8.81
C TRP A 256 11.58 5.46 -7.31
N GLY A 257 12.03 4.34 -6.73
CA GLY A 257 12.31 4.30 -5.31
C GLY A 257 12.53 2.89 -4.78
N LYS A 258 13.18 2.84 -3.62
CA LYS A 258 13.42 1.62 -2.86
C LYS A 258 12.94 1.83 -1.44
N TRP A 259 12.14 0.92 -0.90
CA TRP A 259 11.64 1.01 0.46
C TRP A 259 11.45 -0.39 1.05
N THR A 260 11.18 -0.45 2.34
CA THR A 260 10.97 -1.71 3.06
C THR A 260 9.58 -1.73 3.69
N VAL A 261 8.86 -2.83 3.52
CA VAL A 261 7.57 -3.08 4.19
C VAL A 261 7.79 -4.15 5.26
N ALA A 262 7.33 -3.91 6.48
CA ALA A 262 7.50 -4.83 7.59
C ALA A 262 6.20 -5.06 8.37
N LEU A 263 5.92 -6.30 8.73
CA LEU A 263 4.94 -6.66 9.75
C LEU A 263 5.67 -7.10 11.02
N LEU A 264 5.43 -6.36 12.10
CA LEU A 264 5.91 -6.64 13.45
C LEU A 264 4.70 -6.94 14.32
N TRP A 265 4.63 -8.12 14.94
CA TRP A 265 3.44 -8.49 15.72
C TRP A 265 3.76 -9.19 17.03
N ASN A 266 2.77 -9.21 17.93
CA ASN A 266 2.88 -9.93 19.19
C ASN A 266 2.10 -11.26 19.16
N PRO A 267 2.77 -12.40 18.92
CA PRO A 267 2.18 -13.73 19.08
C PRO A 267 2.05 -14.19 20.54
N GLY A 268 2.54 -13.42 21.50
CA GLY A 268 2.56 -13.78 22.92
C GLY A 268 1.29 -13.35 23.68
N PRO A 269 1.07 -13.92 24.88
CA PRO A 269 -0.13 -13.65 25.70
C PRO A 269 -0.06 -12.36 26.52
N GLN A 270 1.08 -11.66 26.52
CA GLN A 270 1.29 -10.43 27.28
C GLN A 270 1.79 -9.33 26.35
N ALA A 271 1.47 -8.08 26.67
CA ALA A 271 1.95 -6.92 25.94
C ALA A 271 3.48 -6.91 25.88
N ARG A 272 4.05 -6.69 24.69
CA ARG A 272 5.50 -6.65 24.50
C ARG A 272 5.90 -5.76 23.33
N GLU A 273 7.10 -5.19 23.41
CA GLU A 273 7.71 -4.50 22.28
C GLU A 273 8.30 -5.50 21.28
N VAL A 274 8.30 -5.13 20.01
CA VAL A 274 8.96 -5.89 18.94
C VAL A 274 9.97 -4.99 18.27
N ARG A 275 11.24 -5.36 18.37
CA ARG A 275 12.34 -4.61 17.75
C ARG A 275 12.70 -5.18 16.38
N LEU A 276 12.82 -4.33 15.37
CA LEU A 276 13.38 -4.61 14.06
C LEU A 276 14.74 -3.93 13.92
N ASP A 277 15.79 -4.73 13.74
CA ASP A 277 17.12 -4.23 13.39
C ASP A 277 17.23 -4.03 11.87
N PHE A 278 17.72 -2.87 11.43
CA PHE A 278 17.76 -2.53 10.00
C PHE A 278 18.77 -3.36 9.23
N ALA A 279 19.94 -3.65 9.82
CA ALA A 279 20.92 -4.51 9.17
C ALA A 279 20.38 -5.93 8.98
N ALA A 280 19.73 -6.49 10.00
CA ALA A 280 19.05 -7.79 9.90
C ALA A 280 17.90 -7.79 8.88
N ALA A 281 17.22 -6.65 8.71
CA ALA A 281 16.20 -6.45 7.68
C ALA A 281 16.74 -6.31 6.25
N GLY A 282 18.07 -6.19 6.09
CA GLY A 282 18.74 -5.91 4.82
C GLY A 282 18.66 -4.44 4.39
N MET A 283 18.31 -3.55 5.31
CA MET A 283 18.33 -2.10 5.13
C MET A 283 19.72 -1.55 5.47
N ASP A 284 20.05 -0.35 4.98
CA ASP A 284 21.25 0.37 5.41
C ASP A 284 21.03 0.93 6.84
N PRO A 285 21.80 0.49 7.86
CA PRO A 285 21.65 0.98 9.22
C PRO A 285 22.03 2.46 9.39
N GLY A 286 22.92 2.99 8.54
CA GLY A 286 23.29 4.42 8.53
C GLY A 286 22.27 5.31 7.82
N GLY A 287 21.29 4.71 7.15
CA GLY A 287 20.23 5.43 6.46
C GLY A 287 19.17 5.99 7.41
N ARG A 288 18.55 7.09 6.97
CA ARG A 288 17.40 7.72 7.63
C ARG A 288 16.12 7.31 6.92
N TYR A 289 15.17 6.75 7.66
CA TYR A 289 13.94 6.23 7.08
C TYR A 289 12.73 6.94 7.68
N ALA A 290 11.86 7.48 6.82
CA ALA A 290 10.50 7.81 7.22
C ALA A 290 9.74 6.51 7.54
N VAL A 291 9.16 6.46 8.73
CA VAL A 291 8.37 5.32 9.20
C VAL A 291 6.90 5.69 9.13
N TRP A 292 6.14 4.91 8.37
CA TRP A 292 4.70 5.09 8.21
C TRP A 292 3.95 3.81 8.59
N SER A 293 2.82 3.95 9.29
CA SER A 293 1.98 2.83 9.73
C SER A 293 0.74 2.72 8.87
N PHE A 294 0.55 1.55 8.25
CA PHE A 294 -0.53 1.29 7.29
C PHE A 294 -1.90 1.30 7.93
N TRP A 295 -2.08 0.51 8.99
CA TRP A 295 -3.39 0.38 9.66
C TRP A 295 -3.74 1.58 10.53
N ASP A 296 -2.74 2.27 11.10
CA ASP A 296 -2.97 3.50 11.85
C ASP A 296 -3.11 4.71 10.91
N ASN A 297 -2.74 4.54 9.64
CA ASN A 297 -2.76 5.57 8.61
C ASN A 297 -2.06 6.87 9.03
N ARG A 298 -0.84 6.76 9.56
CA ARG A 298 -0.08 7.88 10.13
C ARG A 298 1.43 7.74 9.95
N PHE A 299 2.09 8.89 9.85
CA PHE A 299 3.53 9.01 9.99
C PHE A 299 3.94 8.84 11.46
N LEU A 300 4.95 8.02 11.73
CA LEU A 300 5.43 7.71 13.09
C LEU A 300 6.74 8.42 13.43
N GLY A 301 7.46 8.96 12.45
CA GLY A 301 8.73 9.65 12.65
C GLY A 301 9.83 9.15 11.72
N ILE A 302 11.06 9.56 12.02
CA ILE A 302 12.27 9.14 11.32
C ILE A 302 13.02 8.17 12.21
N ALA A 303 13.48 7.06 11.62
CA ALA A 303 14.24 6.04 12.32
C ALA A 303 15.59 5.78 11.64
N GLU A 304 16.58 5.43 12.46
CA GLU A 304 17.95 5.11 12.09
C GLU A 304 18.36 3.85 12.86
N ASN A 305 19.20 2.99 12.27
CA ASN A 305 19.67 1.70 12.80
C ASN A 305 18.60 0.64 13.13
N SER A 306 17.45 1.01 13.67
CA SER A 306 16.42 0.10 14.15
C SER A 306 15.08 0.79 14.38
N TRP A 307 14.01 0.00 14.47
CA TRP A 307 12.70 0.42 14.96
C TRP A 307 12.25 -0.47 16.11
N THR A 308 11.70 0.11 17.17
CA THR A 308 11.03 -0.63 18.24
C THR A 308 9.58 -0.18 18.28
N THR A 309 8.65 -1.13 18.16
CA THR A 309 7.22 -0.83 18.29
C THR A 309 6.93 -0.32 19.72
N PRO A 310 5.85 0.45 19.93
CA PRO A 310 5.22 0.50 21.26
C PRO A 310 4.91 -0.91 21.78
N ALA A 311 4.66 -1.05 23.07
CA ALA A 311 4.18 -2.31 23.63
C ALA A 311 2.90 -2.76 22.91
N LEU A 312 2.99 -3.85 22.16
CA LEU A 312 1.88 -4.41 21.40
C LEU A 312 1.13 -5.39 22.29
N GLU A 313 -0.17 -5.19 22.45
CA GLU A 313 -1.07 -6.15 23.08
C GLU A 313 -1.04 -7.51 22.35
N PRO A 314 -1.48 -8.61 23.00
CA PRO A 314 -1.59 -9.91 22.36
C PRO A 314 -2.32 -9.82 21.01
N ASN A 315 -1.75 -10.46 19.98
CA ASN A 315 -2.23 -10.47 18.59
C ASN A 315 -2.15 -9.15 17.82
N ALA A 316 -1.78 -8.03 18.48
CA ALA A 316 -1.63 -6.75 17.81
C ALA A 316 -0.36 -6.70 16.95
N SER A 317 -0.35 -5.79 15.99
CA SER A 317 0.76 -5.60 15.06
C SER A 317 0.96 -4.13 14.66
N GLN A 318 2.16 -3.83 14.18
CA GLN A 318 2.41 -2.69 13.30
C GLN A 318 2.78 -3.20 11.91
N HIS A 319 2.04 -2.73 10.91
CA HIS A 319 2.36 -2.90 9.49
C HIS A 319 2.97 -1.60 8.99
N LEU A 320 4.27 -1.62 8.71
CA LEU A 320 5.09 -0.43 8.55
C LEU A 320 5.68 -0.35 7.14
N CYS A 321 5.80 0.88 6.64
CA CYS A 321 6.62 1.23 5.48
C CYS A 321 7.81 2.07 5.97
N PHE A 322 9.02 1.71 5.54
CA PHE A 322 10.27 2.40 5.79
C PHE A 322 10.80 2.95 4.47
N THR A 323 10.61 4.25 4.26
CA THR A 323 11.04 4.93 3.04
C THR A 323 12.33 5.69 3.33
N PRO A 324 13.45 5.38 2.63
CA PRO A 324 14.69 6.14 2.75
C PRO A 324 14.43 7.61 2.41
N LEU A 325 14.96 8.50 3.22
CA LEU A 325 14.88 9.93 3.00
C LEU A 325 16.12 10.40 2.24
N GLY A 326 15.90 11.13 1.15
CA GLY A 326 16.95 11.83 0.43
C GLY A 326 17.39 13.10 1.15
N ASP A 327 18.57 13.58 0.75
CA ASP A 327 19.21 14.79 1.27
C ASP A 327 18.65 16.09 0.66
N ASP A 328 17.88 15.99 -0.43
CA ASP A 328 17.31 17.15 -1.12
C ASP A 328 15.92 17.51 -0.58
N PRO A 329 15.78 18.57 0.23
CA PRO A 329 14.50 18.97 0.81
C PRO A 329 13.54 19.61 -0.21
N LEU A 330 14.01 19.94 -1.42
CA LEU A 330 13.20 20.56 -2.47
C LEU A 330 12.52 19.54 -3.38
N LYS A 331 12.93 18.27 -3.28
CA LYS A 331 12.33 17.17 -4.01
C LYS A 331 11.25 16.52 -3.15
N PRO A 332 9.97 16.54 -3.58
CA PRO A 332 8.92 15.85 -2.85
C PRO A 332 9.17 14.34 -2.87
N GLU A 333 8.87 13.67 -1.76
CA GLU A 333 9.05 12.22 -1.62
C GLU A 333 7.75 11.56 -1.20
N LEU A 334 7.40 10.45 -1.83
CA LEU A 334 6.26 9.63 -1.46
C LEU A 334 6.70 8.63 -0.39
N ILE A 335 6.21 8.80 0.84
CA ILE A 335 6.68 8.04 2.00
C ILE A 335 5.70 6.96 2.49
N GLY A 336 4.46 6.95 1.98
CA GLY A 336 3.45 5.97 2.36
C GLY A 336 2.23 5.96 1.45
N SER A 337 1.55 4.81 1.41
CA SER A 337 0.27 4.62 0.75
C SER A 337 -0.53 3.54 1.45
N ASN A 338 -1.82 3.77 1.66
CA ASN A 338 -2.73 2.74 2.19
C ASN A 338 -3.63 2.10 1.11
N LEU A 339 -3.32 2.34 -0.18
CA LEU A 339 -4.09 1.79 -1.30
C LEU A 339 -3.88 0.29 -1.43
N HIS A 340 -2.68 -0.22 -1.17
CA HIS A 340 -2.38 -1.65 -1.18
C HIS A 340 -1.47 -2.03 0.00
N ILE A 341 -1.57 -3.28 0.48
CA ILE A 341 -0.83 -3.79 1.65
C ILE A 341 0.70 -3.72 1.49
N TRP A 342 1.19 -3.54 0.26
CA TRP A 342 2.60 -3.38 -0.06
C TRP A 342 3.05 -1.93 -0.24
N CYS A 343 2.22 -0.97 0.19
CA CYS A 343 2.59 0.43 0.39
C CYS A 343 3.26 1.05 -0.85
N GLY A 344 2.68 0.87 -2.03
CA GLY A 344 3.18 1.43 -3.29
C GLY A 344 3.75 0.41 -4.28
N ALA A 345 3.91 -0.85 -3.90
CA ALA A 345 4.57 -1.81 -4.78
C ALA A 345 3.69 -2.28 -5.94
N ALA A 346 2.37 -2.32 -5.74
CA ALA A 346 1.41 -2.85 -6.70
C ALA A 346 0.61 -1.72 -7.36
N GLU A 347 0.20 -0.72 -6.57
CA GLU A 347 -0.67 0.38 -6.96
C GLU A 347 0.04 1.49 -7.73
N PHE A 348 1.37 1.61 -7.65
CA PHE A 348 2.13 2.59 -8.44
C PHE A 348 2.72 1.95 -9.69
N GLU A 349 2.39 2.53 -10.84
CA GLU A 349 3.04 2.23 -12.11
C GLU A 349 4.33 3.04 -12.25
N GLN A 350 4.32 4.30 -11.82
CA GLN A 350 5.46 5.20 -11.88
C GLN A 350 5.28 6.35 -10.88
N VAL A 351 6.39 6.78 -10.29
CA VAL A 351 6.48 8.04 -9.54
C VAL A 351 7.63 8.86 -10.11
N ALA A 352 7.38 10.09 -10.51
CA ALA A 352 8.39 11.01 -10.99
C ALA A 352 8.37 12.27 -10.13
N ALA A 353 9.44 12.50 -9.39
CA ALA A 353 9.62 13.71 -8.58
C ALA A 353 10.74 14.56 -9.17
N LEU A 354 10.44 15.84 -9.38
CA LEU A 354 11.38 16.90 -9.77
C LEU A 354 11.39 17.98 -8.69
N HIS A 355 12.29 18.96 -8.82
CA HIS A 355 12.28 20.12 -7.95
C HIS A 355 10.92 20.83 -8.06
N GLY A 356 10.18 20.88 -6.97
CA GLY A 356 8.89 21.56 -6.92
C GLY A 356 7.74 20.90 -7.70
N ALA A 357 7.87 19.63 -8.12
CA ALA A 357 6.79 18.92 -8.81
C ALA A 357 6.84 17.40 -8.58
N MET A 358 5.68 16.75 -8.59
CA MET A 358 5.58 15.30 -8.53
C MET A 358 4.45 14.80 -9.44
N GLU A 359 4.70 13.73 -10.16
CA GLU A 359 3.71 12.96 -10.90
C GLU A 359 3.64 11.55 -10.34
N ILE A 360 2.42 11.06 -10.12
CA ILE A 360 2.14 9.68 -9.71
C ILE A 360 1.21 9.06 -10.74
N ARG A 361 1.60 7.92 -11.30
CA ARG A 361 0.75 7.07 -12.13
C ARG A 361 0.37 5.82 -11.34
N LEU A 362 -0.92 5.52 -11.32
CA LEU A 362 -1.49 4.40 -10.59
C LEU A 362 -1.87 3.27 -11.54
N THR A 363 -1.74 2.03 -11.07
CA THR A 363 -2.34 0.84 -11.71
C THR A 363 -3.77 0.64 -11.20
N ASP A 364 -4.41 -0.46 -11.60
CA ASP A 364 -5.70 -0.91 -11.03
C ASP A 364 -5.57 -1.62 -9.67
N ALA A 365 -4.36 -1.83 -9.17
CA ALA A 365 -4.14 -2.52 -7.91
C ALA A 365 -4.59 -1.69 -6.71
N GLY A 366 -5.05 -2.38 -5.67
CA GLY A 366 -5.43 -1.78 -4.40
C GLY A 366 -6.87 -1.27 -4.35
N ALA A 367 -7.15 -0.57 -3.25
CA ALA A 367 -8.44 0.01 -2.91
C ALA A 367 -8.80 1.24 -3.74
N ARG A 368 -10.08 1.39 -4.06
CA ARG A 368 -10.59 2.54 -4.84
C ARG A 368 -10.47 3.88 -4.14
N GLU A 369 -10.33 3.85 -2.82
CA GLU A 369 -10.11 5.02 -1.99
C GLU A 369 -8.88 4.81 -1.11
N GLY A 370 -8.27 5.86 -0.59
CA GLY A 370 -7.14 5.75 0.31
C GLY A 370 -6.35 7.03 0.42
N GLU A 371 -5.19 6.95 1.04
CA GLU A 371 -4.35 8.09 1.38
C GLU A 371 -2.93 7.85 0.88
N LEU A 372 -2.35 8.91 0.33
CA LEU A 372 -0.94 9.02 0.01
C LEU A 372 -0.27 9.98 1.00
N PHE A 373 0.98 9.69 1.37
CA PHE A 373 1.74 10.55 2.28
C PHE A 373 2.96 11.09 1.55
N LEU A 374 3.01 12.41 1.41
CA LEU A 374 4.08 13.13 0.76
C LEU A 374 4.91 13.88 1.80
N ARG A 375 6.24 13.77 1.70
CA ARG A 375 7.17 14.67 2.37
C ARG A 375 7.55 15.78 1.42
N CYS A 376 7.13 17.01 1.71
CA CYS A 376 7.51 18.20 0.97
C CYS A 376 7.46 19.46 1.84
N GLY A 377 8.44 20.35 1.65
CA GLY A 377 8.61 21.55 2.48
C GLY A 377 7.49 22.60 2.37
N SER A 378 6.58 22.46 1.41
CA SER A 378 5.40 23.30 1.26
C SER A 378 4.19 22.47 0.82
N ARG A 379 2.99 23.06 0.94
CA ARG A 379 1.74 22.40 0.58
C ARG A 379 1.75 22.00 -0.90
N PRO A 380 1.51 20.73 -1.24
CA PRO A 380 1.35 20.33 -2.62
C PRO A 380 0.01 20.86 -3.17
N GLU A 381 0.05 21.38 -4.38
CA GLU A 381 -1.11 21.87 -5.13
C GLU A 381 -1.38 20.92 -6.29
N ILE A 382 -2.65 20.55 -6.48
CA ILE A 382 -3.05 19.65 -7.57
C ILE A 382 -3.02 20.45 -8.88
N ARG A 383 -2.21 19.99 -9.84
CA ARG A 383 -2.21 20.51 -11.21
C ARG A 383 -3.23 19.80 -12.07
N SER A 384 -3.29 18.47 -11.97
CA SER A 384 -4.27 17.64 -12.67
C SER A 384 -4.47 16.32 -11.95
N SER A 385 -5.66 15.74 -12.12
CA SER A 385 -6.01 14.39 -11.67
C SER A 385 -6.88 13.73 -12.74
N THR A 386 -6.53 12.54 -13.18
CA THR A 386 -7.24 11.77 -14.23
C THR A 386 -7.45 10.35 -13.75
N GLY A 387 -8.64 9.78 -14.00
CA GLY A 387 -9.01 8.42 -13.56
C GLY A 387 -9.18 8.26 -12.03
N CYS A 388 -8.95 9.31 -11.26
CA CYS A 388 -9.16 9.38 -9.82
C CYS A 388 -9.39 10.83 -9.39
N LYS A 389 -9.82 11.04 -8.15
CA LYS A 389 -10.02 12.36 -7.54
C LYS A 389 -9.13 12.51 -6.33
N VAL A 390 -8.53 13.69 -6.18
CA VAL A 390 -7.90 14.10 -4.93
C VAL A 390 -8.95 14.82 -4.08
N ALA A 391 -9.41 14.19 -3.02
CA ALA A 391 -10.49 14.68 -2.18
C ALA A 391 -10.03 15.75 -1.18
N SER A 392 -8.85 15.58 -0.58
CA SER A 392 -8.25 16.57 0.32
C SER A 392 -6.73 16.50 0.34
N ILE A 393 -6.10 17.60 0.78
CA ILE A 393 -4.67 17.71 1.07
C ILE A 393 -4.54 18.38 2.42
N GLU A 394 -4.01 17.65 3.41
CA GLU A 394 -3.98 18.07 4.81
C GLU A 394 -2.56 17.92 5.37
N SER A 395 -2.10 18.89 6.16
CA SER A 395 -0.83 18.76 6.87
C SER A 395 -1.01 17.82 8.05
N THR A 396 -0.11 16.86 8.20
CA THR A 396 -0.05 15.99 9.39
C THR A 396 1.00 16.47 10.39
N GLY A 397 1.53 17.68 10.20
CA GLY A 397 2.64 18.25 10.96
C GLY A 397 3.97 18.19 10.21
N GLY A 398 4.81 19.21 10.43
CA GLY A 398 6.10 19.33 9.77
C GLY A 398 5.98 19.50 8.25
N ASP A 399 6.80 18.75 7.52
CA ASP A 399 6.86 18.68 6.06
C ASP A 399 6.02 17.53 5.48
N ILE A 400 5.07 16.98 6.25
CA ILE A 400 4.29 15.80 5.84
C ILE A 400 2.85 16.20 5.48
N TRP A 401 2.41 15.73 4.32
CA TRP A 401 1.11 15.99 3.73
C TRP A 401 0.39 14.69 3.43
N ARG A 402 -0.84 14.59 3.93
CA ARG A 402 -1.78 13.52 3.63
C ARG A 402 -2.64 13.95 2.45
N VAL A 403 -2.73 13.08 1.45
CA VAL A 403 -3.48 13.30 0.22
C VAL A 403 -4.51 12.20 0.05
N ALA A 404 -5.80 12.56 0.21
CA ALA A 404 -6.90 11.63 0.08
C ALA A 404 -7.26 11.40 -1.39
N ILE A 405 -7.25 10.14 -1.82
CA ILE A 405 -7.59 9.70 -3.17
C ILE A 405 -8.91 8.94 -3.12
N THR A 406 -9.84 9.29 -4.00
CA THR A 406 -11.14 8.61 -4.13
C THR A 406 -11.50 8.40 -5.59
N GLY A 407 -12.54 7.59 -5.84
CA GLY A 407 -13.12 7.41 -7.17
C GLY A 407 -12.13 6.90 -8.20
N ARG A 408 -11.21 6.01 -7.82
CA ARG A 408 -10.28 5.37 -8.76
C ARG A 408 -11.06 4.47 -9.74
N GLU A 409 -10.92 4.75 -11.02
CA GLU A 409 -11.58 4.03 -12.11
C GLU A 409 -10.70 2.88 -12.61
N ARG A 410 -11.18 1.64 -12.48
CA ARG A 410 -10.44 0.45 -12.96
C ARG A 410 -10.45 0.40 -14.49
N GLY A 411 -9.33 0.04 -15.10
CA GLY A 411 -9.16 -0.12 -16.55
C GLY A 411 -8.95 1.20 -17.30
N VAL A 412 -8.81 2.32 -16.58
CA VAL A 412 -8.54 3.65 -17.13
C VAL A 412 -7.20 4.14 -16.59
N PRO A 413 -6.36 4.83 -17.39
CA PRO A 413 -5.14 5.43 -16.87
C PRO A 413 -5.41 6.40 -15.73
N GLN A 414 -4.76 6.16 -14.59
CA GLN A 414 -4.89 6.96 -13.38
C GLN A 414 -3.61 7.77 -13.16
N ARG A 415 -3.72 9.10 -13.07
CA ARG A 415 -2.57 10.00 -12.95
C ARG A 415 -2.90 11.20 -12.07
N ILE A 416 -1.96 11.56 -11.21
CA ILE A 416 -2.03 12.74 -10.36
C ILE A 416 -0.76 13.56 -10.54
N GLU A 417 -0.90 14.86 -10.74
CA GLU A 417 0.20 15.81 -10.83
C GLU A 417 0.10 16.85 -9.72
N PHE A 418 1.19 17.04 -9.00
CA PHE A 418 1.35 18.04 -7.96
C PHE A 418 2.40 19.09 -8.36
N GLY A 419 2.11 20.35 -8.05
CA GLY A 419 3.10 21.41 -7.92
C GLY A 419 3.43 21.64 -6.44
N VAL A 420 4.70 21.85 -6.13
CA VAL A 420 5.19 22.15 -4.78
C VAL A 420 5.91 23.49 -4.87
N TYR A 421 5.15 24.58 -4.70
CA TYR A 421 5.69 25.92 -4.81
C TYR A 421 6.34 26.34 -3.50
N GLN A 422 7.57 26.84 -3.57
CA GLN A 422 8.21 27.50 -2.43
C GLN A 422 7.66 28.92 -2.29
N PRO A 423 7.31 29.37 -1.07
CA PRO A 423 6.97 30.77 -0.80
C PRO A 423 8.03 31.69 -1.41
N VAL A 424 7.59 32.80 -2.02
CA VAL A 424 8.49 33.75 -2.70
C VAL A 424 9.58 34.25 -1.74
N THR A 425 9.23 34.42 -0.46
CA THR A 425 10.12 34.81 0.64
C THR A 425 11.22 33.80 0.96
N SER A 426 11.06 32.54 0.60
CA SER A 426 12.09 31.49 0.78
C SER A 426 13.09 31.46 -0.38
N GLN A 427 12.84 32.19 -1.47
CA GLN A 427 13.68 32.16 -2.66
C GLN A 427 14.77 33.25 -2.60
N ARG A 428 16.03 32.90 -2.88
CA ARG A 428 17.18 33.83 -2.76
C ARG A 428 17.04 35.09 -3.62
N TRP A 429 16.44 34.97 -4.80
CA TRP A 429 16.24 36.11 -5.70
C TRP A 429 15.29 37.16 -5.11
N PHE A 430 14.32 36.76 -4.29
CA PHE A 430 13.40 37.69 -3.63
C PHE A 430 14.17 38.62 -2.67
N TRP A 431 15.07 38.06 -1.87
CA TRP A 431 15.91 38.85 -0.97
C TRP A 431 16.90 39.73 -1.74
N LEU A 432 17.46 39.26 -2.86
CA LEU A 432 18.24 40.09 -3.77
C LEU A 432 17.45 41.30 -4.28
N LEU A 433 16.20 41.10 -4.70
CA LEU A 433 15.32 42.20 -5.12
C LEU A 433 14.98 43.14 -3.97
N MET A 434 14.75 42.62 -2.75
CA MET A 434 14.50 43.45 -1.57
C MET A 434 15.71 44.32 -1.21
N VAL A 435 16.93 43.78 -1.33
CA VAL A 435 18.17 44.56 -1.13
C VAL A 435 18.33 45.62 -2.22
N LEU A 436 18.08 45.28 -3.49
CA LEU A 436 18.13 46.24 -4.59
C LEU A 436 17.10 47.36 -4.42
N LEU A 437 15.87 47.02 -4.01
CA LEU A 437 14.83 47.99 -3.70
C LEU A 437 15.25 48.91 -2.55
N GLY A 438 15.80 48.35 -1.47
CA GLY A 438 16.31 49.12 -0.34
C GLY A 438 17.44 50.07 -0.73
N ALA A 439 18.40 49.60 -1.54
CA ALA A 439 19.49 50.43 -2.05
C ALA A 439 18.98 51.57 -2.96
N SER A 440 17.99 51.27 -3.82
CA SER A 440 17.36 52.28 -4.68
C SER A 440 16.63 53.36 -3.87
N LEU A 441 15.90 52.96 -2.81
CA LEU A 441 15.22 53.90 -1.92
C LEU A 441 16.21 54.76 -1.13
N ALA A 442 17.30 54.16 -0.62
CA ALA A 442 18.35 54.89 0.07
C ALA A 442 19.04 55.91 -0.85
N PHE A 443 19.32 55.53 -2.09
CA PHE A 443 19.89 56.43 -3.10
C PHE A 443 18.93 57.59 -3.43
N ALA A 444 17.63 57.30 -3.61
CA ALA A 444 16.62 58.33 -3.85
C ALA A 444 16.50 59.31 -2.68
N ALA A 445 16.51 58.81 -1.43
CA ALA A 445 16.46 59.62 -0.23
C ALA A 445 17.73 60.49 -0.07
N TRP A 446 18.91 59.92 -0.32
CA TRP A 446 20.17 60.66 -0.32
C TRP A 446 20.16 61.80 -1.35
N ARG A 447 19.76 61.50 -2.58
CA ARG A 447 19.66 62.50 -3.67
C ARG A 447 18.62 63.58 -3.38
N TYR A 448 17.52 63.24 -2.72
CA TYR A 448 16.52 64.21 -2.27
C TYR A 448 17.07 65.16 -1.21
N LEU A 449 17.77 64.63 -0.19
CA LEU A 449 18.42 65.44 0.85
C LEU A 449 19.53 66.34 0.28
N GLU A 450 20.31 65.84 -0.66
CA GLU A 450 21.34 66.61 -1.36
C GLU A 450 20.71 67.77 -2.14
N ASN A 451 19.60 67.53 -2.85
CA ASN A 451 18.87 68.56 -3.57
C ASN A 451 18.24 69.60 -2.63
N LEU A 452 17.77 69.19 -1.45
CA LEU A 452 17.30 70.11 -0.42
C LEU A 452 18.43 71.01 0.12
N ARG A 453 19.61 70.43 0.39
CA ARG A 453 20.80 71.20 0.82
C ARG A 453 21.21 72.20 -0.26
N ALA A 454 21.28 71.76 -1.52
CA ALA A 454 21.59 72.63 -2.65
C ALA A 454 20.60 73.80 -2.78
N ARG A 455 19.30 73.56 -2.60
CA ARG A 455 18.27 74.62 -2.60
C ARG A 455 18.44 75.63 -1.46
N GLN A 456 18.76 75.15 -0.24
CA GLN A 456 19.02 76.02 0.91
C GLN A 456 20.29 76.87 0.71
N GLU A 457 21.30 76.30 0.07
CA GLU A 457 22.56 76.99 -0.21
C GLU A 457 22.37 78.07 -1.29
N ILE A 458 21.60 77.79 -2.34
CA ILE A 458 21.19 78.79 -3.33
C ILE A 458 20.41 79.94 -2.68
N LEU A 459 19.44 79.63 -1.80
CA LEU A 459 18.68 80.65 -1.07
C LEU A 459 19.58 81.52 -0.17
N ARG A 460 20.55 80.93 0.52
CA ARG A 460 21.55 81.67 1.31
C ARG A 460 22.41 82.58 0.45
N LEU A 461 22.86 82.11 -0.72
CA LEU A 461 23.65 82.90 -1.66
C LEU A 461 22.83 84.08 -2.21
N GLN A 462 21.55 83.86 -2.54
CA GLN A 462 20.64 84.92 -2.96
C GLN A 462 20.42 85.98 -1.86
N GLN A 463 20.25 85.56 -0.60
CA GLN A 463 20.14 86.49 0.52
C GLN A 463 21.41 87.32 0.72
N LYS A 464 22.60 86.71 0.59
CA LYS A 464 23.88 87.45 0.66
C LYS A 464 24.01 88.46 -0.49
N SER A 465 23.68 88.06 -1.71
CA SER A 465 23.69 88.95 -2.88
C SER A 465 22.74 90.14 -2.69
N ALA A 466 21.52 89.90 -2.17
CA ALA A 466 20.56 90.97 -1.89
C ALA A 466 21.07 91.93 -0.81
N LEU A 467 21.73 91.41 0.22
CA LEU A 467 22.32 92.22 1.31
C LEU A 467 23.53 93.04 0.83
N GLU A 468 24.32 92.49 -0.10
CA GLU A 468 25.41 93.20 -0.76
C GLU A 468 24.89 94.29 -1.70
N GLU A 469 23.83 94.03 -2.46
CA GLU A 469 23.15 95.05 -3.28
C GLU A 469 22.54 96.17 -2.42
N GLU A 470 21.96 95.84 -1.28
CA GLU A 470 21.40 96.80 -0.33
C GLU A 470 22.50 97.63 0.33
N ARG A 471 23.62 97.00 0.74
CA ARG A 471 24.82 97.72 1.21
C ARG A 471 25.41 98.63 0.13
N ALA A 472 25.45 98.19 -1.12
CA ALA A 472 25.90 98.99 -2.25
C ALA A 472 24.92 100.12 -2.62
N ARG A 473 23.65 100.02 -2.24
CA ARG A 473 22.66 101.10 -2.36
C ARG A 473 22.84 102.10 -1.23
N ILE A 474 22.94 101.65 0.03
CA ILE A 474 23.20 102.51 1.20
C ILE A 474 24.54 103.26 1.05
N ALA A 475 25.58 102.60 0.55
CA ALA A 475 26.87 103.25 0.29
C ALA A 475 26.81 104.30 -0.83
N ARG A 476 25.86 104.19 -1.78
CA ARG A 476 25.59 105.22 -2.78
C ARG A 476 24.82 106.40 -2.16
N ASP A 477 23.77 106.13 -1.39
CA ASP A 477 22.98 107.19 -0.73
C ASP A 477 23.82 108.00 0.28
N LEU A 478 24.70 107.34 1.05
CA LEU A 478 25.65 108.01 1.95
C LEU A 478 26.69 108.86 1.21
N HIS A 479 27.05 108.49 -0.02
CA HIS A 479 27.99 109.25 -0.83
C HIS A 479 27.36 110.54 -1.39
N ASP A 480 26.03 110.56 -1.55
CA ASP A 480 25.25 111.71 -2.01
C ASP A 480 24.92 112.69 -0.86
N GLU A 481 24.77 112.23 0.39
CA GLU A 481 24.51 113.11 1.56
C GLU A 481 25.76 113.81 2.13
N LEU A 482 26.98 113.30 1.89
CA LEU A 482 28.23 113.96 2.31
C LEU A 482 28.76 114.97 1.26
N GLY A 483 28.06 115.11 0.14
CA GLY A 483 28.43 115.98 -0.99
C GLY A 483 27.59 117.25 -1.16
N ALA A 484 26.75 117.62 -0.18
CA ALA A 484 25.90 118.83 -0.22
C ALA A 484 26.27 119.84 0.87
#